data_AF-A0AAE1DFZ2-F1
#
_entry.id   AF-A0AAE1DFZ2-F1
#
_cell.length_a   1.000
_cell.length_b   1.000
_cell.length_c   1.000
_cell.angle_alpha   90.00
_cell.angle_beta   90.00
_cell.angle_gamma   90.00
#
_symmetry.space_group_name_H-M   'P 1'
#
loop_
_entity.id
_entity.type
_entity.pdbx_description
1 polymer ?
#
loop_
_entity_poly.entity_id
_entity_poly.type
_entity_poly.pdbx_seq_one_letter_code
_entity_poly.pdbx_strand_id
1 'polypeptide(L)'
;MNSLESCRGLGLSLNQFLFDKVNKVFVSIKPDVSLQKCCQQLCCEFPDLFKKEPGTLKDFELEVKSKPEANPIFNKPQPVPITVQEDLESALQAGINRGIWEPTQFNAFGTTVVPIRKRTSQGQSSLRVCSDYSVTVNPQLETHRHPMP
;
A
#
# COMPACT_ATOMS: atom_id res chain seq x y z
N MET A 1 -8.68 21.68 30.81
CA MET A 1 -7.62 20.66 30.77
C MET A 1 -8.16 19.47 30.01
N ASN A 2 -7.52 19.14 28.88
CA ASN A 2 -8.07 18.26 27.85
C ASN A 2 -8.15 16.82 28.35
N SER A 3 -9.29 16.16 28.12
CA SER A 3 -9.55 14.75 28.50
C SER A 3 -8.49 13.76 27.97
N LEU A 4 -7.75 14.15 26.93
CA LEU A 4 -6.63 13.41 26.35
C LEU A 4 -5.42 13.25 27.29
N GLU A 5 -5.18 14.19 28.20
CA GLU A 5 -4.06 14.09 29.14
C GLU A 5 -4.36 13.17 30.33
N SER A 6 -5.64 13.04 30.72
CA SER A 6 -6.06 12.18 31.82
C SER A 6 -5.87 10.68 31.50
N CYS A 7 -6.03 10.28 30.24
CA CYS A 7 -5.88 8.87 29.84
C CYS A 7 -4.42 8.39 29.82
N ARG A 8 -3.43 9.28 29.63
CA ARG A 8 -2.00 8.89 29.61
C ARG A 8 -1.45 8.53 30.99
N GLY A 9 -1.98 9.12 32.06
CA GLY A 9 -1.53 8.85 33.44
C GLY A 9 -1.99 7.51 34.02
N LEU A 10 -3.00 6.88 33.41
CA LEU A 10 -3.60 5.62 33.90
C LEU A 10 -3.15 4.37 33.10
N GLY A 11 -2.23 4.52 32.14
CA GLY A 11 -1.78 3.41 31.29
C GLY A 11 -2.86 2.86 30.34
N LEU A 12 -3.98 3.57 30.18
CA LEU A 12 -5.11 3.14 29.38
C LEU A 12 -5.01 3.72 27.97
N SER A 13 -4.73 2.86 26.99
CA SER A 13 -4.75 3.22 25.58
C SER A 13 -6.19 3.44 25.10
N LEU A 14 -6.49 4.64 24.59
CA LEU A 14 -7.76 4.94 23.90
C LEU A 14 -8.05 3.95 22.75
N ASN A 15 -6.99 3.41 22.13
CA ASN A 15 -7.14 2.36 21.12
C ASN A 15 -7.68 1.06 21.73
N GLN A 16 -7.34 0.71 22.97
CA GLN A 16 -7.88 -0.49 23.64
C GLN A 16 -9.40 -0.39 23.79
N PHE A 17 -9.90 0.78 24.25
CA PHE A 17 -11.33 1.02 24.44
C PHE A 17 -12.11 1.08 23.12
N LEU A 18 -11.52 1.67 22.08
CA LEU A 18 -12.15 1.72 20.76
C LEU A 18 -12.16 0.35 20.07
N PHE A 19 -11.06 -0.41 20.16
CA PHE A 19 -11.00 -1.76 19.57
C PHE A 19 -11.90 -2.77 20.31
N ASP A 20 -12.00 -2.72 21.63
CA ASP A 20 -12.91 -3.61 22.39
C ASP A 20 -14.38 -3.37 22.06
N LYS A 21 -14.76 -2.11 21.82
CA LYS A 21 -16.15 -1.75 21.48
C LYS A 21 -16.51 -2.15 20.05
N VAL A 22 -15.54 -2.11 19.12
CA VAL A 22 -15.72 -2.55 17.73
C VAL A 22 -15.76 -4.09 17.65
N ASN A 23 -14.94 -4.79 18.43
CA ASN A 23 -14.93 -6.26 18.46
C ASN A 23 -16.24 -6.85 19.01
N LYS A 24 -16.88 -6.21 20.00
CA LYS A 24 -18.17 -6.70 20.56
C LYS A 24 -19.29 -6.84 19.52
N VAL A 25 -19.29 -6.06 18.45
CA VAL A 25 -20.30 -6.16 17.38
C VAL A 25 -20.14 -7.45 16.58
N PHE A 26 -18.91 -7.93 16.38
CA PHE A 26 -18.64 -9.15 15.62
C PHE A 26 -18.75 -10.44 16.45
N VAL A 27 -18.69 -10.36 17.79
CA VAL A 27 -18.75 -11.54 18.68
C VAL A 27 -20.13 -12.22 18.69
N SER A 28 -21.21 -11.51 18.32
CA SER A 28 -22.58 -12.07 18.26
C SER A 28 -23.05 -12.45 16.85
N ILE A 29 -22.21 -12.32 15.83
CA ILE A 29 -22.56 -12.75 14.48
C ILE A 29 -22.36 -14.26 14.41
N LYS A 30 -23.45 -15.02 14.53
CA LYS A 30 -23.42 -16.44 14.19
C LYS A 30 -23.06 -16.55 12.70
N PRO A 31 -22.08 -17.37 12.32
CA PRO A 31 -21.71 -17.51 10.92
C PRO A 31 -22.91 -18.06 10.14
N ASP A 32 -23.36 -17.30 9.14
CA ASP A 32 -24.36 -17.78 8.21
C ASP A 32 -23.72 -18.85 7.32
N VAL A 33 -23.99 -20.10 7.67
CA VAL A 33 -23.45 -21.29 6.99
C VAL A 33 -23.88 -21.32 5.53
N SER A 34 -25.07 -20.82 5.21
CA SER A 34 -25.57 -20.79 3.83
C SER A 34 -24.79 -19.77 2.99
N LEU A 35 -24.54 -18.58 3.54
CA LEU A 35 -23.71 -17.55 2.92
C LEU A 35 -22.27 -18.03 2.74
N GLN A 36 -21.67 -18.63 3.77
CA GLN A 36 -20.30 -19.14 3.69
C GLN A 36 -20.15 -20.19 2.59
N LYS A 37 -21.13 -21.10 2.47
CA LYS A 37 -21.16 -22.11 1.40
C LYS A 37 -21.28 -21.47 0.03
N CYS A 38 -22.12 -20.45 -0.13
CA CYS A 38 -22.26 -19.70 -1.38
C CYS A 38 -20.95 -18.99 -1.76
N CYS A 39 -20.28 -18.32 -0.81
CA CYS A 39 -18.98 -17.70 -1.05
C CYS A 39 -17.91 -18.72 -1.46
N GLN A 40 -17.87 -19.89 -0.83
CA GLN A 40 -16.95 -20.96 -1.21
C GLN A 40 -17.22 -21.45 -2.64
N GLN A 41 -18.50 -21.62 -3.01
CA GLN A 41 -18.88 -21.99 -4.37
C GLN A 41 -18.41 -20.95 -5.39
N LEU A 42 -18.61 -19.66 -5.11
CA LEU A 42 -18.13 -18.57 -5.97
C LEU A 42 -16.60 -18.54 -6.10
N CYS A 43 -15.87 -18.78 -5.01
CA CYS A 43 -14.41 -18.88 -5.06
C CYS A 43 -13.94 -20.06 -5.91
N CYS A 44 -14.68 -21.18 -5.90
CA CYS A 44 -14.40 -22.34 -6.74
C CYS A 44 -14.80 -22.14 -8.20
N GLU A 45 -15.86 -21.39 -8.46
CA GLU A 45 -16.36 -21.10 -9.81
C GLU A 45 -15.47 -20.08 -10.53
N PHE A 46 -14.97 -19.08 -9.81
CA PHE A 46 -14.11 -18.01 -10.36
C PHE A 46 -12.74 -17.96 -9.68
N PRO A 47 -11.94 -19.04 -9.71
CA PRO A 47 -10.69 -19.13 -8.97
C PRO A 47 -9.69 -18.04 -9.37
N ASP A 48 -9.73 -17.59 -10.62
CA ASP A 48 -8.87 -16.54 -11.16
C ASP A 48 -9.09 -15.16 -10.52
N LEU A 49 -10.31 -14.86 -10.06
CA LEU A 49 -10.63 -13.59 -9.40
C LEU A 49 -10.09 -13.50 -7.97
N PHE A 50 -9.83 -14.65 -7.34
CA PHE A 50 -9.43 -14.76 -5.93
C PHE A 50 -7.98 -15.22 -5.75
N LYS A 51 -7.17 -15.18 -6.82
CA LYS A 51 -5.72 -15.41 -6.73
C LYS A 51 -5.09 -14.38 -5.80
N LYS A 52 -4.07 -14.81 -5.05
CA LYS A 52 -3.31 -13.93 -4.16
C LYS A 52 -2.34 -13.01 -4.93
N GLU A 53 -2.00 -13.41 -6.15
CA GLU A 53 -1.08 -12.68 -7.03
C GLU A 53 -1.80 -11.50 -7.69
N PRO A 54 -1.09 -10.40 -7.95
CA PRO A 54 -1.65 -9.29 -8.71
C PRO A 54 -2.03 -9.76 -10.13
N GLY A 55 -3.23 -9.42 -10.57
CA GLY A 55 -3.62 -9.58 -11.97
C GLY A 55 -3.01 -8.50 -12.86
N THR A 56 -3.03 -8.73 -14.16
CA THR A 56 -2.61 -7.76 -15.17
C THR A 56 -3.81 -7.39 -16.02
N LEU A 57 -4.07 -6.08 -16.17
CA LEU A 57 -5.10 -5.60 -17.09
C LEU A 57 -4.63 -5.88 -18.53
N LYS A 58 -5.42 -6.67 -19.26
CA LYS A 58 -5.14 -7.04 -20.65
C LYS A 58 -5.78 -6.01 -21.58
N ASP A 59 -5.17 -5.85 -22.76
CA ASP A 59 -5.73 -5.07 -23.88
C ASP A 59 -5.98 -3.58 -23.56
N PHE A 60 -5.24 -3.03 -22.60
CA PHE A 60 -5.30 -1.61 -22.24
C PHE A 60 -3.88 -1.06 -22.05
N GLU A 61 -3.58 0.03 -22.73
CA GLU A 61 -2.35 0.79 -22.55
C GLU A 61 -2.66 2.11 -21.85
N LEU A 62 -1.93 2.41 -20.77
CA LEU A 62 -2.09 3.65 -20.05
C LEU A 62 -1.33 4.78 -20.77
N GLU A 63 -2.05 5.77 -21.27
CA GLU A 63 -1.44 6.99 -21.82
C GLU A 63 -1.05 7.93 -20.66
N VAL A 64 0.25 8.24 -20.55
CA VAL A 64 0.79 9.19 -19.57
C VAL A 64 1.37 10.38 -20.33
N LYS A 65 0.69 11.53 -20.28
CA LYS A 65 1.12 12.77 -20.96
C LYS A 65 1.97 13.63 -20.04
N SER A 66 3.15 13.99 -20.51
CA SER A 66 4.01 14.99 -19.88
C SER A 66 3.71 16.37 -20.44
N LYS A 67 3.84 17.41 -19.62
CA LYS A 67 3.75 18.81 -20.06
C LYS A 67 4.84 19.12 -21.09
N PRO A 68 4.63 20.09 -22.00
CA PRO A 68 5.63 20.47 -23.00
C PRO A 68 6.99 20.88 -22.40
N GLU A 69 6.99 21.49 -21.21
CA GLU A 69 8.19 21.96 -20.52
C GLU A 69 8.74 20.95 -19.49
N ALA A 70 8.27 19.71 -19.51
CA ALA A 70 8.74 18.66 -18.60
C ALA A 70 10.23 18.36 -18.83
N ASN A 71 11.02 18.43 -17.76
CA ASN A 71 12.45 18.16 -17.77
C ASN A 71 12.76 17.03 -16.78
N PRO A 72 13.47 15.96 -17.16
CA PRO A 72 13.73 14.85 -16.25
C PRO A 72 14.39 15.28 -14.93
N ILE A 73 13.84 14.80 -13.80
CA ILE A 73 14.41 15.03 -12.46
C ILE A 73 14.95 13.69 -11.93
N PHE A 74 16.23 13.70 -11.55
CA PHE A 74 16.89 12.57 -10.91
C PHE A 74 17.35 12.94 -9.50
N ASN A 75 16.58 12.50 -8.52
CA ASN A 75 16.92 12.69 -7.11
C ASN A 75 17.92 11.63 -6.64
N LYS A 76 18.92 12.06 -5.88
CA LYS A 76 19.86 11.15 -5.22
C LYS A 76 19.10 10.26 -4.22
N PRO A 77 19.46 8.96 -4.09
CA PRO A 77 18.94 8.11 -3.04
C PRO A 77 19.20 8.72 -1.65
N GLN A 78 18.20 8.70 -0.78
CA GLN A 78 18.36 9.14 0.61
C GLN A 78 19.04 8.04 1.44
N PRO A 79 19.85 8.41 2.45
CA PRO A 79 20.40 7.43 3.38
C PRO A 79 19.28 6.69 4.12
N VAL A 80 19.33 5.36 4.08
CA VAL A 80 18.40 4.49 4.83
C VAL A 80 19.12 3.94 6.06
N PRO A 81 18.50 3.99 7.26
CA PRO A 81 19.06 3.39 8.47
C PRO A 81 19.41 1.92 8.26
N ILE A 82 20.55 1.48 8.78
CA ILE A 82 21.07 0.11 8.62
C ILE A 82 20.02 -0.94 9.02
N THR A 83 19.25 -0.68 10.09
CA THR A 83 18.20 -1.56 10.59
C THR A 83 17.00 -1.75 9.66
N VAL A 84 16.92 -0.99 8.56
CA VAL A 84 15.84 -1.06 7.56
C VAL A 84 16.37 -1.51 6.20
N GLN A 85 17.69 -1.56 6.00
CA GLN A 85 18.28 -1.86 4.69
C GLN A 85 17.94 -3.28 4.22
N GLU A 86 18.06 -4.28 5.09
CA GLU A 86 17.72 -5.68 4.75
C GLU A 86 16.22 -5.84 4.45
N ASP A 87 15.36 -5.22 5.27
CA ASP A 87 13.91 -5.19 5.06
C ASP A 87 13.55 -4.54 3.71
N LEU A 88 14.26 -3.46 3.36
CA LEU A 88 14.04 -2.71 2.13
C LEU A 88 14.48 -3.51 0.90
N GLU A 89 15.66 -4.12 0.94
CA GLU A 89 16.15 -4.97 -0.15
C GLU A 89 15.20 -6.15 -0.38
N SER A 90 14.78 -6.82 0.70
CA SER A 90 13.81 -7.92 0.61
C SER A 90 12.48 -7.48 -0.01
N ALA A 91 11.98 -6.29 0.37
CA ALA A 91 10.76 -5.74 -0.21
C ALA A 91 10.93 -5.38 -1.69
N LEU A 92 12.09 -4.82 -2.09
CA LEU A 92 12.44 -4.53 -3.48
C LEU A 92 12.47 -5.80 -4.33
N GLN A 93 13.20 -6.82 -3.88
CA GLN A 93 13.28 -8.12 -4.55
C GLN A 93 11.92 -8.80 -4.65
N ALA A 94 11.09 -8.71 -3.60
CA ALA A 94 9.73 -9.26 -3.65
C ALA A 94 8.87 -8.58 -4.71
N GLY A 95 9.01 -7.27 -4.93
CA GLY A 95 8.30 -6.56 -6.00
C GLY A 95 8.80 -6.93 -7.39
N ILE A 96 10.11 -7.10 -7.57
CA ILE A 96 10.72 -7.57 -8.82
C ILE A 96 10.23 -9.00 -9.15
N ASN A 97 10.30 -9.92 -8.19
CA ASN A 97 9.86 -11.31 -8.37
C ASN A 97 8.37 -11.43 -8.67
N ARG A 98 7.55 -10.48 -8.22
CA ARG A 98 6.11 -10.40 -8.54
C ARG A 98 5.82 -9.74 -9.89
N GLY A 99 6.84 -9.27 -10.61
CA GLY A 99 6.68 -8.56 -11.87
C GLY A 99 6.09 -7.15 -11.73
N ILE A 100 6.14 -6.56 -10.52
CA ILE A 100 5.64 -5.19 -10.28
C ILE A 100 6.70 -4.16 -10.71
N TRP A 101 7.98 -4.49 -10.55
CA TRP A 101 9.11 -3.63 -10.89
C TRP A 101 10.07 -4.34 -11.82
N GLU A 102 10.66 -3.59 -12.73
CA GLU A 102 11.71 -4.04 -13.63
C GLU A 102 13.03 -3.32 -13.29
N PRO A 103 14.15 -4.06 -13.08
CA PRO A 103 15.44 -3.44 -12.87
C PRO A 103 15.86 -2.61 -14.09
N THR A 104 16.12 -1.32 -13.88
CA THR A 104 16.56 -0.40 -14.94
C THR A 104 17.94 0.15 -14.60
N GLN A 105 18.91 -0.01 -15.50
CA GLN A 105 20.29 0.43 -15.27
C GLN A 105 20.45 1.94 -15.41
N PHE A 106 19.79 2.55 -16.39
CA PHE A 106 19.88 3.98 -16.69
C PHE A 106 18.49 4.56 -16.92
N ASN A 107 18.18 5.65 -16.23
CA ASN A 107 16.96 6.41 -16.43
C ASN A 107 17.25 7.90 -16.20
N ALA A 108 16.67 8.77 -17.04
CA ALA A 108 16.73 10.21 -16.86
C ALA A 108 15.90 10.68 -15.65
N PHE A 109 14.87 9.91 -15.30
CA PHE A 109 14.02 10.11 -14.13
C PHE A 109 14.49 9.25 -12.97
N GLY A 110 14.49 9.82 -11.77
CA GLY A 110 14.83 9.12 -10.53
C GLY A 110 14.13 9.74 -9.35
N THR A 111 13.33 8.95 -8.64
CA THR A 111 12.67 9.39 -7.40
C THR A 111 13.22 8.61 -6.24
N THR A 112 13.52 9.30 -5.14
CA THR A 112 14.04 8.65 -3.94
C THR A 112 13.01 7.69 -3.33
N VAL A 113 13.50 6.52 -2.91
CA VAL A 113 12.70 5.53 -2.18
C VAL A 113 12.55 5.93 -0.73
N VAL A 114 11.32 5.85 -0.23
CA VAL A 114 10.91 6.16 1.14
C VAL A 114 10.35 4.88 1.78
N PRO A 115 11.11 4.23 2.68
CA PRO A 115 10.66 3.03 3.37
C PRO A 115 9.69 3.38 4.52
N ILE A 116 8.48 2.82 4.48
CA ILE A 116 7.45 3.04 5.51
C ILE A 116 7.11 1.74 6.21
N ARG A 117 7.35 1.66 7.53
CA ARG A 117 6.93 0.51 8.34
C ARG A 117 5.42 0.51 8.54
N LYS A 118 4.76 -0.59 8.20
CA LYS A 118 3.34 -0.83 8.44
C LYS A 118 3.12 -2.11 9.24
N ARG A 119 2.37 -2.01 10.34
CA ARG A 119 1.87 -3.17 11.07
C ARG A 119 0.79 -3.88 10.27
N THR A 120 0.93 -5.18 10.11
CA THR A 120 -0.09 -6.04 9.51
C THR A 120 -1.13 -6.43 10.56
N SER A 121 -2.30 -6.91 10.10
CA SER A 121 -3.38 -7.42 10.98
C SER A 121 -2.94 -8.62 11.82
N GLN A 122 -1.87 -9.30 11.41
CA GLN A 122 -1.25 -10.43 12.10
C GLN A 122 -0.18 -9.99 13.13
N GLY A 123 -0.03 -8.68 13.37
CA GLY A 123 0.94 -8.13 14.33
C GLY A 123 2.37 -8.04 13.82
N GLN A 124 2.70 -8.62 12.66
CA GLN A 124 4.02 -8.53 12.04
C GLN A 124 4.23 -7.17 11.39
N SER A 125 5.43 -6.59 11.51
CA SER A 125 5.81 -5.38 10.77
C SER A 125 6.23 -5.72 9.34
N SER A 126 5.58 -5.10 8.37
CA SER A 126 5.96 -5.15 6.95
C SER A 126 6.53 -3.80 6.52
N LEU A 127 7.48 -3.80 5.60
CA LEU A 127 7.97 -2.57 4.99
C LEU A 127 7.20 -2.28 3.70
N ARG A 128 6.73 -1.04 3.54
CA ARG A 128 6.18 -0.53 2.29
C ARG A 128 7.23 0.34 1.61
N VAL A 129 7.53 0.00 0.36
CA VAL A 129 8.36 0.82 -0.51
C VAL A 129 7.48 1.90 -1.10
N CYS A 130 7.76 3.15 -0.78
CA CYS A 130 7.08 4.31 -1.33
C CYS A 130 8.09 5.20 -2.07
N SER A 131 7.60 6.12 -2.88
CA SER A 131 8.42 7.16 -3.52
C SER A 131 7.67 8.48 -3.44
N ASP A 132 8.39 9.57 -3.22
CA ASP A 132 7.78 10.90 -3.20
C ASP A 132 7.69 11.47 -4.61
N TYR A 133 6.60 11.11 -5.31
CA TYR A 133 6.33 11.60 -6.66
C TYR A 133 5.90 13.07 -6.71
N SER A 134 5.60 13.69 -5.58
CA SER A 134 5.14 15.08 -5.53
C SER A 134 6.23 16.08 -5.93
N VAL A 135 7.50 15.73 -5.71
CA VAL A 135 8.67 16.55 -6.04
C VAL A 135 9.37 16.12 -7.34
N THR A 136 8.88 15.08 -8.01
CA THR A 136 9.48 14.57 -9.26
C THR A 136 8.48 14.53 -10.41
N VAL A 137 7.77 13.43 -10.61
CA VAL A 137 6.96 13.17 -11.80
C VAL A 137 5.63 13.92 -11.77
N ASN A 138 4.97 14.04 -10.62
CA ASN A 138 3.61 14.61 -10.55
C ASN A 138 3.52 16.05 -11.10
N PRO A 139 4.45 16.98 -10.80
CA PRO A 139 4.41 18.34 -11.38
C PRO A 139 4.61 18.37 -12.90
N GLN A 140 5.17 17.32 -13.48
CA GLN A 140 5.54 17.23 -14.90
C GLN A 140 4.47 16.58 -15.76
N LEU A 141 3.50 15.91 -15.15
CA LEU A 141 2.38 15.29 -15.84
C LEU A 141 1.30 16.32 -16.16
N GLU A 142 0.67 16.18 -17.32
CA GLU A 142 -0.55 16.90 -17.66
C GLU A 142 -1.70 16.42 -16.76
N THR A 143 -2.58 17.34 -16.35
CA THR A 143 -3.74 16.96 -15.53
C THR A 143 -4.80 16.32 -16.40
N HIS A 144 -4.90 14.99 -16.34
CA HIS A 144 -6.00 14.25 -16.96
C HIS A 144 -7.22 14.22 -16.03
N ARG A 145 -8.25 15.02 -16.32
CA ARG A 145 -9.52 14.97 -15.57
C ARG A 145 -10.45 13.93 -16.19
N HIS A 146 -10.52 12.76 -15.58
CA HIS A 146 -11.60 11.81 -15.87
C HIS A 146 -12.87 12.27 -15.15
N PRO A 147 -14.04 12.33 -15.82
CA PRO A 147 -15.28 12.70 -15.16
C PRO A 147 -15.59 11.67 -14.06
N MET A 148 -15.75 12.15 -12.83
CA MET A 148 -16.32 11.34 -11.76
C MET A 148 -17.86 11.54 -11.80
N PRO A 149 -18.65 10.46 -11.73
CA PRO A 149 -20.10 10.53 -11.69
C PRO A 149 -20.62 11.15 -10.38
#